data_AF-A0A6J6JCQ6-F1
#
_entry.id   AF-A0A6J6JCQ6-F1
#
_cell.length_a   1.000
_cell.length_b   1.000
_cell.length_c   1.000
_cell.angle_alpha   90.00
_cell.angle_beta   90.00
_cell.angle_gamma   90.00
#
_symmetry.space_group_name_H-M   'P 1'
#
loop_
_entity.id
_entity.type
_entity.pdbx_description
1 polymer ?
#
loop_
_entity_poly.entity_id
_entity_poly.type
_entity_poly.pdbx_seq_one_letter_code
_entity_poly.pdbx_strand_id
1 'polypeptide(L)'
;MQSGIIEVAPLAYMRGRTLNDAFVILDEAQNTTPEQMKMFLTRLGFGSKMVITGDVTQVDLPNAQKSGLKVVREILKDIDDIAFLELTAEDVVRHRLIGDIVKAYETFDVNQHVLRPIRQ
;
A
#
# COMPACT_ATOMS: atom_id res chain seq x y z
N MET A 1 -22.11 -23.65 5.46
CA MET A 1 -21.99 -22.34 4.79
C MET A 1 -21.21 -21.44 5.72
N GLN A 2 -19.88 -21.31 5.55
CA GLN A 2 -19.11 -20.31 6.27
C GLN A 2 -19.49 -18.95 5.69
N SER A 3 -20.12 -18.09 6.49
CA SER A 3 -20.48 -16.75 6.04
C SER A 3 -19.23 -16.01 5.57
N GLY A 4 -19.30 -15.37 4.40
CA GLY A 4 -18.27 -14.47 3.87
C GLY A 4 -18.13 -13.22 4.73
N ILE A 5 -17.60 -13.40 5.94
CA ILE A 5 -17.33 -12.34 6.91
C ILE A 5 -16.08 -11.60 6.43
N ILE A 6 -16.21 -10.28 6.32
CA ILE A 6 -15.07 -9.38 6.13
C ILE A 6 -14.60 -8.96 7.52
N GLU A 7 -13.36 -9.30 7.86
CA GLU A 7 -12.70 -8.89 9.10
C GLU A 7 -11.68 -7.79 8.78
N VAL A 8 -11.83 -6.62 9.38
CA VAL A 8 -10.83 -5.55 9.32
C VAL A 8 -10.11 -5.52 10.66
N ALA A 9 -8.82 -5.81 10.64
CA ALA A 9 -8.00 -5.89 11.85
C ALA A 9 -6.63 -5.25 11.61
N PRO A 10 -6.03 -4.63 12.63
CA PRO A 10 -4.69 -4.08 12.50
C PRO A 10 -3.66 -5.20 12.38
N LEU A 11 -2.51 -4.89 11.76
CA LEU A 11 -1.45 -5.86 11.50
C LEU A 11 -1.00 -6.65 12.74
N ALA A 12 -1.01 -6.02 13.92
CA ALA A 12 -0.63 -6.66 15.18
C ALA A 12 -1.49 -7.88 15.55
N TYR A 13 -2.76 -7.92 15.12
CA TYR A 13 -3.69 -9.02 15.41
C TYR A 13 -3.36 -10.28 14.60
N MET A 14 -2.51 -10.16 13.58
CA MET A 14 -2.11 -11.29 12.75
C MET A 14 -1.05 -12.14 13.43
N ARG A 15 -0.39 -11.62 14.47
CA ARG A 15 0.67 -12.33 15.20
C ARG A 15 0.13 -13.64 15.78
N GLY A 16 0.79 -14.74 15.45
CA GLY A 16 0.43 -16.08 15.97
C GLY A 16 -0.81 -16.69 15.32
N ARG A 17 -1.45 -16.04 14.34
CA ARG A 17 -2.53 -16.64 13.55
C ARG A 17 -1.97 -17.47 12.40
N THR A 18 -2.79 -18.42 11.95
CA THR A 18 -2.66 -19.06 10.64
C THR A 18 -3.99 -18.82 9.92
N LEU A 19 -3.92 -18.26 8.72
CA LEU A 19 -5.09 -17.88 7.93
C LEU A 19 -5.32 -18.99 6.90
N ASN A 20 -6.25 -19.89 7.20
CA ASN A 20 -6.67 -20.96 6.29
C ASN A 20 -8.00 -20.60 5.62
N ASP A 21 -8.23 -21.12 4.42
CA ASP A 21 -9.43 -20.94 3.62
C ASP A 21 -9.89 -19.46 3.50
N ALA A 22 -8.93 -18.54 3.38
CA ALA A 22 -9.15 -17.10 3.42
C ALA A 22 -8.56 -16.35 2.22
N PHE A 23 -9.18 -15.24 1.87
CA PHE A 23 -8.60 -14.22 0.98
C PHE A 23 -8.17 -13.04 1.83
N VAL A 24 -6.87 -12.76 1.87
CA VAL A 24 -6.25 -11.81 2.80
C VAL A 24 -5.69 -10.64 2.03
N ILE A 25 -5.97 -9.42 2.48
CA ILE A 25 -5.42 -8.19 1.91
C ILE A 25 -4.64 -7.45 2.98
N LEU A 26 -3.38 -7.12 2.71
CA LEU A 26 -2.62 -6.14 3.47
C LEU A 26 -2.54 -4.87 2.65
N ASP A 27 -3.21 -3.83 3.14
CA ASP A 27 -3.19 -2.51 2.51
C ASP A 27 -2.17 -1.58 3.16
N GLU A 28 -1.77 -0.54 2.42
CA GLU A 28 -0.75 0.44 2.84
C GLU A 28 0.57 -0.20 3.28
N ALA A 29 0.97 -1.29 2.60
CA ALA A 29 2.08 -2.14 2.99
C ALA A 29 3.45 -1.43 2.96
N GLN A 30 3.55 -0.27 2.29
CA GLN A 30 4.74 0.56 2.33
C GLN A 30 5.08 1.03 3.76
N ASN A 31 4.09 1.08 4.65
CA ASN A 31 4.22 1.47 6.06
C ASN A 31 4.54 0.29 6.99
N THR A 32 4.93 -0.86 6.45
CA THR A 32 5.40 -2.00 7.23
C THR A 32 6.93 -2.01 7.31
N THR A 33 7.48 -2.50 8.42
CA THR A 33 8.90 -2.84 8.50
C THR A 33 9.18 -4.22 7.87
N PRO A 34 10.43 -4.57 7.54
CA PRO A 34 10.77 -5.89 7.01
C PRO A 34 10.38 -7.02 7.97
N GLU A 35 10.50 -6.82 9.29
CA GLU A 35 10.11 -7.80 10.31
C GLU A 35 8.59 -7.99 10.33
N GLN A 36 7.83 -6.89 10.22
CA GLN A 36 6.37 -6.92 10.14
C GLN A 36 5.88 -7.62 8.88
N MET A 37 6.48 -7.32 7.73
CA MET A 37 6.19 -7.98 6.45
C MET A 37 6.45 -9.49 6.54
N LYS A 38 7.61 -9.90 7.06
CA LYS A 38 7.93 -11.32 7.29
C LYS A 38 6.94 -11.98 8.26
N MET A 39 6.60 -11.29 9.35
CA MET A 39 5.62 -11.77 10.32
C MET A 39 4.26 -12.03 9.66
N PHE A 40 3.82 -11.14 8.76
CA PHE A 40 2.56 -11.25 8.05
C PHE A 40 2.54 -12.37 6.98
N LEU A 41 3.56 -12.43 6.12
CA LEU A 41 3.66 -13.43 5.06
C LEU A 41 3.62 -14.86 5.61
N THR A 42 4.25 -15.08 6.76
CA THR A 42 4.27 -16.39 7.44
C THR A 42 2.94 -16.78 8.10
N ARG A 43 1.89 -15.95 7.99
CA ARG A 43 0.54 -16.29 8.46
C ARG A 43 -0.29 -17.00 7.39
N LEU A 44 0.15 -17.02 6.13
CA LEU A 44 -0.56 -17.68 5.04
C LEU A 44 -0.68 -19.19 5.32
N GLY A 45 -1.93 -19.68 5.35
CA GLY A 45 -2.26 -21.10 5.53
C GLY A 45 -2.80 -21.75 4.26
N PHE A 46 -3.30 -22.97 4.40
CA PHE A 46 -3.82 -23.75 3.28
C PHE A 46 -5.11 -23.14 2.71
N GLY A 47 -5.37 -23.39 1.42
CA GLY A 47 -6.58 -22.92 0.73
C GLY A 47 -6.71 -21.40 0.64
N SER A 48 -5.64 -20.66 0.95
CA SER A 48 -5.69 -19.20 1.10
C SER A 48 -4.93 -18.46 0.01
N LYS A 49 -5.31 -17.21 -0.21
CA LYS A 49 -4.59 -16.27 -1.08
C LYS A 49 -4.32 -14.98 -0.32
N MET A 50 -3.18 -14.36 -0.60
CA MET A 50 -2.77 -13.10 0.01
C MET A 50 -2.47 -12.09 -1.09
N VAL A 51 -2.99 -10.88 -0.95
CA VAL A 51 -2.67 -9.73 -1.79
C VAL A 51 -2.10 -8.65 -0.89
N ILE A 52 -1.00 -8.05 -1.33
CA ILE A 52 -0.32 -6.98 -0.62
C ILE A 52 -0.33 -5.76 -1.54
N THR A 53 -0.91 -4.66 -1.06
CA THR A 53 -1.03 -3.40 -1.79
C THR A 53 -0.25 -2.30 -1.10
N GLY A 54 0.26 -1.34 -1.87
CA GLY A 54 0.95 -0.18 -1.34
C GLY A 54 1.70 0.60 -2.40
N ASP A 55 2.08 1.82 -2.06
CA ASP A 55 2.87 2.72 -2.91
C ASP A 55 4.25 2.94 -2.30
N VAL A 56 5.29 2.40 -2.95
CA VAL A 56 6.69 2.50 -2.47
C VAL A 56 7.23 3.94 -2.45
N THR A 57 6.55 4.90 -3.06
CA THR A 57 6.93 6.33 -3.06
C THR A 57 6.38 7.09 -1.85
N GLN A 58 5.37 6.54 -1.16
CA GLN A 58 4.66 7.17 -0.05
C GLN A 58 4.93 6.48 1.30
N VAL A 59 6.20 6.19 1.58
CA VAL A 59 6.61 5.53 2.82
C VAL A 59 6.51 6.50 4.00
N ASP A 60 5.64 6.20 4.96
CA ASP A 60 5.47 6.94 6.21
C ASP A 60 5.94 6.09 7.40
N LEU A 61 7.25 5.87 7.47
CA LEU A 61 7.90 5.13 8.55
C LEU A 61 8.73 6.05 9.44
N PRO A 62 8.65 5.92 10.78
CA PRO A 62 9.46 6.70 11.69
C PRO A 62 10.95 6.39 11.47
N ASN A 63 11.79 7.40 11.69
CA ASN A 63 13.25 7.28 11.61
C ASN A 63 13.80 6.80 10.26
N ALA A 64 13.06 7.04 9.16
CA ALA A 64 13.45 6.65 7.80
C ALA A 64 13.83 5.16 7.68
N GLN A 65 13.13 4.29 8.42
CA GLN A 65 13.32 2.85 8.31
C GLN A 65 13.01 2.37 6.88
N LYS A 66 13.69 1.29 6.47
CA LYS A 66 13.41 0.68 5.17
C LYS A 66 12.01 0.07 5.18
N SER A 67 11.23 0.37 4.15
CA SER A 67 9.93 -0.26 3.93
C SER A 67 10.07 -1.77 3.66
N GLY A 68 9.27 -2.57 4.34
CA GLY A 68 9.12 -4.00 4.13
C GLY A 68 8.65 -4.31 2.72
N LEU A 69 7.77 -3.49 2.14
CA LEU A 69 7.29 -3.63 0.75
C LEU A 69 8.43 -3.49 -0.27
N LYS A 70 9.34 -2.53 -0.05
CA LYS A 70 10.50 -2.35 -0.94
C LYS A 70 11.49 -3.50 -0.82
N VAL A 71 11.70 -4.00 0.40
CA VAL A 71 12.66 -5.08 0.69
C VAL A 71 12.14 -6.43 0.18
N VAL A 72 10.85 -6.72 0.36
CA VAL A 72 10.27 -8.02 0.00
C VAL A 72 10.29 -8.27 -1.51
N ARG A 73 10.16 -7.22 -2.34
CA ARG A 73 10.28 -7.33 -3.80
C ARG A 73 11.60 -7.96 -4.21
N GLU A 74 12.70 -7.54 -3.61
CA GLU A 74 14.02 -8.10 -3.93
C GLU A 74 14.22 -9.52 -3.39
N ILE A 75 13.60 -9.84 -2.24
CA ILE A 75 13.76 -11.14 -1.58
C ILE A 75 12.93 -12.23 -2.27
N LEU A 76 11.72 -11.90 -2.74
CA LEU A 76 10.74 -12.89 -3.21
C LEU A 76 10.56 -12.92 -4.73
N LYS A 77 11.30 -12.13 -5.50
CA LYS A 77 11.16 -12.03 -6.97
C LYS A 77 11.30 -13.35 -7.73
N ASP A 78 12.05 -14.31 -7.18
CA ASP A 78 12.36 -15.59 -7.84
C ASP A 78 11.50 -16.75 -7.29
N ILE A 79 10.40 -16.47 -6.58
CA ILE A 79 9.49 -17.49 -6.05
C ILE A 79 8.31 -17.68 -7.01
N ASP A 80 8.18 -18.89 -7.57
CA ASP A 80 7.22 -19.21 -8.64
C ASP A 80 5.75 -18.86 -8.31
N ASP A 81 5.32 -19.02 -7.06
CA ASP A 81 3.94 -18.76 -6.62
C ASP A 81 3.68 -17.30 -6.19
N ILE A 82 4.63 -16.38 -6.46
CA ILE A 82 4.53 -14.97 -6.10
C ILE A 82 4.64 -14.10 -7.36
N ALA A 83 3.67 -13.21 -7.55
CA ALA A 83 3.67 -12.24 -8.63
C ALA A 83 3.77 -10.81 -8.09
N PHE A 84 4.54 -9.98 -8.78
CA PHE A 84 4.61 -8.54 -8.54
C PHE A 84 3.92 -7.81 -9.67
N LEU A 85 2.88 -7.07 -9.34
CA LEU A 85 2.09 -6.27 -10.29
C LEU A 85 2.36 -4.79 -10.00
N GLU A 86 3.02 -4.11 -10.94
CA GLU A 86 3.30 -2.68 -10.85
C GLU A 86 2.27 -1.92 -11.68
N LEU A 87 1.40 -1.18 -11.00
CA LEU A 87 0.44 -0.30 -11.64
C LEU A 87 1.08 1.08 -11.82
N THR A 88 0.81 1.68 -12.96
CA THR A 88 1.34 2.98 -13.36
C THR A 88 0.24 4.04 -13.33
N ALA A 89 0.60 5.30 -13.61
CA ALA A 89 -0.38 6.37 -13.75
C ALA A 89 -1.40 6.10 -14.87
N GLU A 90 -1.07 5.28 -15.86
CA GLU A 90 -1.98 4.91 -16.96
C GLU A 90 -3.11 4.00 -16.50
N ASP A 91 -2.88 3.22 -15.43
CA ASP A 91 -3.87 2.31 -14.84
C ASP A 91 -4.86 3.03 -13.90
N VAL A 92 -4.61 4.32 -13.62
CA VAL A 92 -5.38 5.10 -12.66
C VAL A 92 -6.62 5.71 -13.31
N VAL A 93 -7.75 5.02 -13.18
CA VAL A 93 -9.05 5.53 -13.63
C VAL A 93 -9.68 6.39 -12.52
N ARG A 94 -9.66 7.71 -12.71
CA ARG A 94 -10.30 8.66 -11.78
C ARG A 94 -11.61 9.17 -12.36
N HIS A 95 -12.58 9.39 -11.47
CA HIS A 95 -13.83 10.06 -11.84
C HIS A 95 -13.53 11.49 -12.34
N ARG A 96 -14.24 11.96 -13.37
CA ARG A 96 -14.03 13.29 -14.00
C ARG A 96 -13.95 14.42 -12.95
N LEU A 97 -14.83 14.37 -11.96
CA LEU A 97 -14.87 15.33 -10.85
C LEU A 97 -13.55 15.43 -10.08
N ILE A 98 -12.83 14.32 -9.89
CA ILE A 98 -11.53 14.34 -9.21
C ILE A 98 -10.51 15.11 -10.07
N GLY A 99 -10.53 14.92 -11.39
CA GLY A 99 -9.70 15.71 -12.31
C GLY A 99 -10.03 17.20 -12.25
N ASP A 100 -11.32 17.56 -12.20
CA ASP A 100 -11.76 18.95 -12.06
C ASP A 100 -11.31 19.56 -10.72
N ILE A 101 -11.39 18.80 -9.63
CA ILE A 101 -10.91 19.21 -8.30
C ILE A 101 -9.40 19.45 -8.31
N VAL A 102 -8.61 18.49 -8.83
CA VAL A 102 -7.14 18.61 -8.89
C VAL A 102 -6.74 19.86 -9.68
N LYS A 103 -7.34 20.09 -10.86
CA LYS A 103 -7.10 21.29 -11.67
C LYS A 103 -7.44 22.59 -10.95
N ALA A 104 -8.52 22.59 -10.16
CA ALA A 104 -8.91 23.76 -9.38
C ALA A 104 -7.85 24.10 -8.31
N TYR A 105 -7.29 23.09 -7.64
CA TYR A 105 -6.18 23.26 -6.68
C TYR A 105 -4.88 23.70 -7.36
N GLU A 106 -4.52 23.10 -8.50
CA GLU A 106 -3.34 23.52 -9.28
C GLU A 106 -3.42 25.01 -9.66
N THR A 107 -4.60 25.45 -10.11
CA THR A 107 -4.85 26.87 -10.47
C THR A 107 -4.73 27.78 -9.24
N PHE A 108 -5.26 27.35 -8.09
CA PHE A 108 -5.16 28.10 -6.85
C PHE A 108 -3.71 28.24 -6.36
N ASP A 109 -2.93 27.16 -6.37
CA ASP A 109 -1.55 27.15 -5.89
C ASP A 109 -0.61 27.96 -6.78
N VAL A 110 -0.82 27.95 -8.10
CA VAL A 110 -0.13 28.83 -9.05
C VAL A 110 -0.42 30.30 -8.75
N ASN A 111 -1.69 30.65 -8.53
CA ASN A 111 -2.08 32.02 -8.20
C ASN A 111 -1.52 32.49 -6.85
N GLN A 112 -1.40 31.60 -5.86
CA GLN A 112 -0.76 31.88 -4.57
C GLN A 112 0.75 32.10 -4.70
N HIS A 113 1.44 31.35 -5.56
CA HIS A 113 2.89 31.50 -5.78
C HIS A 113 3.24 32.78 -6.55
N VAL A 114 2.38 33.25 -7.45
CA VAL A 114 2.56 34.52 -8.18
C VAL A 114 2.40 35.74 -7.26
N LEU A 115 1.75 35.60 -6.10
CA LEU A 115 1.41 36.70 -5.18
C LEU A 115 2.43 36.93 -4.04
N ARG A 116 3.66 36.41 -4.09
CA ARG A 116 4.73 36.84 -3.18
C ARG A 116 5.61 37.90 -3.88
N PRO A 117 5.41 39.21 -3.64
CA PRO A 117 6.41 40.19 -4.02
C PRO A 117 7.67 39.96 -3.18
N ILE A 118 8.83 40.00 -3.83
CA ILE A 118 10.13 40.09 -3.19
C ILE A 118 10.09 41.34 -2.30
N ARG A 119 10.13 41.16 -0.98
CA ARG A 119 10.38 42.27 -0.06
C ARG A 119 11.81 42.76 -0.36
N GLN A 120 11.92 43.95 -0.94
CA GLN A 120 13.15 44.76 -0.96
C GLN A 120 13.52 45.21 0.45
#